data_AF-A0A0F7SAY3-F1
#
_entry.id   AF-A0A0F7SAY3-F1
#
_cell.length_a   1.000
_cell.length_b   1.000
_cell.length_c   1.000
_cell.angle_alpha   90.00
_cell.angle_beta   90.00
_cell.angle_gamma   90.00
#
_symmetry.space_group_name_H-M   'P 1'
#
loop_
_entity.id
_entity.type
_entity.pdbx_description
1 polymer ?
#
loop_
_entity_poly.entity_id
_entity_poly.type
_entity_poly.pdbx_seq_one_letter_code
_entity_poly.pdbx_strand_id
1 'polypeptide(L)'
;MTLAGRFATTIDAQEAARIFQSDLGLSDVDESLSFFAKVVDEVNATYYATYDDDVKAILSNLEGRLKFTRLDSNGPQLGKISPKSPFFEPYFTRLDPKHPSAAGRDPKELSLANNGWIWAANPLEDFASNKSRVYLRRELIVWGDCVKLRYGSGPKDSPYLWQHMEDYTKLLAANFDAVRIDNCHSTPIHVGEHFLDVARRVNPNLYVCAELFTGSAEMDVHFVSRLGINSLIREMENGHDPKEQSRLLYRFGVNKPIGSMDGACLSTAGKISLPEANLKDADCLVEQLSGSSPHALFMDVTHDNETPTMKRTTEDAITMGALVAFSWSAIGSTKGFDDLYPKTLDVVQESRLYRPISNPEESGIGAVKRLVNHLHVEMVRNGYSEGHVHQENDYLVMHRVHPQTHKGLVCLAHTAFHKGSKDCGQAGPFKFDRTRVRYILGKSLEVTSTEAANDAKYLDGLPSKLVDLAEPEVRVSEDGGRLRCSEIVVPDFFPPGSVMLFTTELEDIDHDIDSQCLSGADEAMANLDLVDLNA
;
A
#
# COMPACT_ATOMS: atom_id res chain seq x y z
N MET A 1 -1.74 -17.64 -34.69
CA MET A 1 -0.86 -16.56 -35.21
C MET A 1 0.44 -16.55 -34.42
N THR A 2 1.58 -16.68 -35.08
CA THR A 2 2.89 -16.56 -34.43
C THR A 2 3.39 -15.12 -34.58
N LEU A 3 3.55 -14.40 -33.47
CA LEU A 3 4.13 -13.05 -33.46
C LEU A 3 5.65 -13.17 -33.28
N ALA A 4 6.37 -13.19 -34.40
CA ALA A 4 7.82 -13.26 -34.42
C ALA A 4 8.39 -12.41 -35.56
N GLY A 5 8.90 -13.04 -36.62
CA GLY A 5 9.36 -12.37 -37.83
C GLY A 5 8.22 -11.99 -38.78
N ARG A 6 8.54 -11.13 -39.75
CA ARG A 6 7.64 -10.85 -40.88
C ARG A 6 7.35 -12.15 -41.63
N PHE A 7 6.07 -12.42 -41.89
CA PHE A 7 5.60 -13.65 -42.56
C PHE A 7 5.93 -14.96 -41.84
N ALA A 8 5.98 -14.95 -40.49
CA ALA A 8 6.27 -16.15 -39.69
C ALA A 8 5.11 -17.16 -39.59
N THR A 9 3.90 -16.79 -40.00
CA THR A 9 2.76 -17.72 -40.06
C THR A 9 2.67 -18.25 -41.48
N THR A 10 2.92 -19.55 -41.65
CA THR A 10 2.99 -20.24 -42.95
C THR A 10 2.11 -21.49 -42.94
N ILE A 11 1.73 -21.94 -44.13
CA ILE A 11 1.04 -23.21 -44.35
C ILE A 11 2.03 -24.18 -45.00
N ASP A 12 2.02 -25.44 -44.58
CA ASP A 12 2.74 -26.50 -45.30
C ASP A 12 2.01 -26.81 -46.60
N ALA A 13 2.58 -26.36 -47.72
CA ALA A 13 1.97 -26.52 -49.02
C ALA A 13 1.86 -27.98 -49.47
N GLN A 14 2.78 -28.86 -49.04
CA GLN A 14 2.74 -30.27 -49.43
C GLN A 14 1.63 -30.99 -48.69
N GLU A 15 1.49 -30.74 -47.40
CA GLU A 15 0.44 -31.36 -46.59
C GLU A 15 -0.94 -30.84 -47.00
N ALA A 16 -1.07 -29.53 -47.25
CA ALA A 16 -2.30 -28.95 -47.79
C ALA A 16 -2.71 -29.63 -49.11
N ALA A 17 -1.77 -29.82 -50.03
CA ALA A 17 -2.03 -30.51 -51.30
C ALA A 17 -2.49 -31.97 -51.13
N ARG A 18 -1.93 -32.71 -50.16
CA ARG A 18 -2.35 -34.08 -49.86
C ARG A 18 -3.81 -34.13 -49.40
N ILE A 19 -4.20 -33.24 -48.49
CA ILE A 19 -5.57 -33.17 -47.96
C ILE A 19 -6.58 -32.88 -49.09
N PHE A 20 -6.26 -31.97 -50.00
CA PHE A 20 -7.14 -31.67 -51.15
C PHE A 20 -7.31 -32.88 -52.09
N GLN A 21 -6.26 -33.66 -52.29
CA GLN A 21 -6.29 -34.85 -53.15
C GLN A 21 -6.99 -36.05 -52.48
N SER A 22 -6.76 -36.30 -51.19
CA SER A 22 -7.27 -37.48 -50.50
C SER A 22 -8.71 -37.32 -50.01
N ASP A 23 -9.03 -36.18 -49.41
CA ASP A 23 -10.26 -36.02 -48.62
C ASP A 23 -11.36 -35.29 -49.41
N LEU A 24 -10.95 -34.45 -50.37
CA LEU A 24 -11.87 -33.64 -51.18
C LEU A 24 -11.99 -34.13 -52.63
N GLY A 25 -11.15 -35.09 -53.05
CA GLY A 25 -11.21 -35.70 -54.38
C GLY A 25 -10.93 -34.71 -55.54
N LEU A 26 -10.34 -33.56 -55.23
CA LEU A 26 -10.00 -32.54 -56.23
C LEU A 26 -8.76 -33.01 -57.00
N SER A 27 -8.95 -33.32 -58.28
CA SER A 27 -7.89 -33.79 -59.18
C SER A 27 -7.48 -32.74 -60.23
N ASP A 28 -8.33 -31.74 -60.46
CA ASP A 28 -8.01 -30.58 -61.28
C ASP A 28 -7.19 -29.55 -60.50
N VAL A 29 -6.09 -29.09 -61.10
CA VAL A 29 -5.12 -28.20 -60.45
C VAL A 29 -5.72 -26.82 -60.21
N ASP A 30 -6.47 -26.28 -61.17
CA ASP A 30 -7.03 -24.93 -61.08
C ASP A 30 -8.20 -24.89 -60.09
N GLU A 31 -9.04 -25.93 -60.07
CA GLU A 31 -10.11 -26.09 -59.08
C GLU A 31 -9.54 -26.22 -57.66
N SER A 32 -8.46 -27.00 -57.50
CA SER A 32 -7.76 -27.17 -56.21
C SER A 32 -7.15 -25.86 -55.72
N LEU A 33 -6.52 -25.07 -56.61
CA LEU A 33 -5.95 -23.77 -56.28
C LEU A 33 -7.02 -22.73 -55.90
N SER A 34 -8.13 -22.69 -56.65
CA SER A 34 -9.26 -21.80 -56.38
C SER A 34 -9.93 -22.13 -55.04
N PHE A 35 -10.09 -23.41 -54.73
CA PHE A 35 -10.61 -23.85 -53.44
C PHE A 35 -9.64 -23.53 -52.30
N PHE A 36 -8.34 -23.81 -52.48
CA PHE A 36 -7.31 -23.47 -51.50
C PHE A 36 -7.28 -21.98 -51.19
N ALA A 37 -7.37 -21.11 -52.20
CA ALA A 37 -7.44 -19.67 -52.00
C ALA A 37 -8.61 -19.27 -51.08
N LYS A 38 -9.81 -19.84 -51.29
CA LYS A 38 -10.98 -19.60 -50.42
C LYS A 38 -10.76 -20.09 -48.99
N VAL A 39 -10.12 -21.25 -48.82
CA VAL A 39 -9.77 -21.78 -47.49
C VAL A 39 -8.78 -20.85 -46.78
N VAL A 40 -7.76 -20.38 -47.51
CA VAL A 40 -6.78 -19.43 -46.97
C VAL A 40 -7.44 -18.11 -46.59
N ASP A 41 -8.38 -17.61 -47.39
CA ASP A 41 -9.15 -16.40 -47.08
C ASP A 41 -9.99 -16.58 -45.81
N GLU A 42 -10.68 -17.71 -45.66
CA GLU A 42 -11.49 -18.01 -44.47
C GLU A 42 -10.62 -18.15 -43.21
N VAL A 43 -9.48 -18.83 -43.31
CA VAL A 43 -8.50 -18.94 -42.21
C VAL A 43 -7.98 -17.54 -41.84
N ASN A 44 -7.64 -16.73 -42.86
CA ASN A 44 -7.13 -15.39 -42.66
C ASN A 44 -8.19 -14.40 -42.15
N ALA A 45 -9.48 -14.65 -42.34
CA ALA A 45 -10.54 -13.77 -41.86
C ALA A 45 -10.42 -13.52 -40.34
N THR A 46 -10.11 -14.58 -39.57
CA THR A 46 -9.88 -14.46 -38.12
C THR A 46 -8.62 -13.65 -37.78
N TYR A 47 -7.56 -13.78 -38.58
CA TYR A 47 -6.33 -13.01 -38.43
C TYR A 47 -6.49 -11.55 -38.83
N TYR A 48 -7.28 -11.26 -39.87
CA TYR A 48 -7.64 -9.90 -40.26
C TYR A 48 -8.47 -9.23 -39.16
N ALA A 49 -9.48 -9.92 -38.61
CA ALA A 49 -10.24 -9.38 -37.49
C ALA A 49 -9.35 -9.08 -36.26
N THR A 50 -8.39 -9.95 -35.97
CA THR A 50 -7.40 -9.75 -34.89
C THR A 50 -6.50 -8.54 -35.17
N TYR A 51 -6.05 -8.38 -36.42
CA TYR A 51 -5.26 -7.23 -36.86
C TYR A 51 -6.05 -5.93 -36.76
N ASP A 52 -7.31 -5.92 -37.20
CA ASP A 52 -8.18 -4.75 -37.16
C ASP A 52 -8.43 -4.30 -35.71
N ASP A 53 -8.63 -5.26 -34.80
CA ASP A 53 -8.73 -4.98 -33.36
C ASP A 53 -7.43 -4.40 -32.79
N ASP A 54 -6.27 -4.97 -33.15
CA ASP A 54 -4.97 -4.46 -32.72
C ASP A 54 -4.73 -3.04 -33.24
N VAL A 55 -5.02 -2.75 -34.51
CA VAL A 55 -4.89 -1.40 -35.10
C VAL A 55 -5.80 -0.41 -34.40
N LYS A 56 -7.06 -0.80 -34.13
CA LYS A 56 -8.00 0.04 -33.39
C LYS A 56 -7.47 0.39 -31.99
N ALA A 57 -6.94 -0.60 -31.27
CA ALA A 57 -6.31 -0.39 -29.96
C ALA A 57 -5.10 0.54 -30.06
N ILE A 58 -4.21 0.32 -31.04
CA ILE A 58 -3.04 1.17 -31.28
C ILE A 58 -3.45 2.63 -31.48
N LEU A 59 -4.38 2.89 -32.39
CA LEU A 59 -4.80 4.26 -32.69
C LEU A 59 -5.44 4.93 -31.47
N SER A 60 -6.33 4.23 -30.77
CA SER A 60 -7.00 4.75 -29.59
C SER A 60 -6.01 5.08 -28.46
N ASN A 61 -5.04 4.20 -28.20
CA ASN A 61 -4.06 4.39 -27.14
C ASN A 61 -3.09 5.53 -27.46
N LEU A 62 -2.64 5.62 -28.72
CA LEU A 62 -1.78 6.71 -29.16
C LEU A 62 -2.50 8.07 -29.08
N GLU A 63 -3.77 8.13 -29.51
CA GLU A 63 -4.58 9.34 -29.41
C GLU A 63 -4.78 9.77 -27.95
N GLY A 64 -5.20 8.84 -27.08
CA GLY A 64 -5.37 9.10 -25.65
C GLY A 64 -4.09 9.60 -24.99
N ARG A 65 -2.95 8.98 -25.31
CA ARG A 65 -1.65 9.39 -24.74
C ARG A 65 -1.22 10.77 -25.20
N LEU A 66 -1.40 11.11 -26.48
CA LEU A 66 -1.07 12.44 -26.99
C LEU A 66 -1.96 13.52 -26.37
N LYS A 67 -3.25 13.24 -26.26
CA LYS A 67 -4.20 14.17 -25.65
C LYS A 67 -3.79 14.46 -24.20
N PHE A 68 -3.53 13.43 -23.41
CA PHE A 68 -3.06 13.59 -22.04
C PHE A 68 -1.72 14.35 -21.96
N THR A 69 -0.71 13.90 -22.71
CA THR A 69 0.64 14.46 -22.57
C THR A 69 0.83 15.87 -23.12
N ARG A 70 -0.04 16.33 -24.02
CA ARG A 70 0.13 17.59 -24.76
C ARG A 70 -1.02 18.58 -24.60
N LEU A 71 -2.25 18.11 -24.44
CA LEU A 71 -3.46 18.95 -24.57
C LEU A 71 -4.22 19.11 -23.26
N ASP A 72 -4.35 18.03 -22.48
CA ASP A 72 -5.18 18.05 -21.28
C ASP A 72 -4.57 18.95 -20.18
N SER A 73 -5.43 19.64 -19.44
CA SER A 73 -5.03 20.57 -18.39
C SER A 73 -4.39 19.89 -17.18
N ASN A 74 -4.75 18.63 -16.93
CA ASN A 74 -4.24 17.78 -15.85
C ASN A 74 -3.08 16.88 -16.31
N GLY A 75 -2.59 17.03 -17.54
CA GLY A 75 -1.43 16.31 -18.04
C GLY A 75 -0.14 17.14 -18.00
N PRO A 76 1.00 16.58 -18.40
CA PRO A 76 2.30 17.26 -18.35
C PRO A 76 2.47 18.42 -19.34
N GLN A 77 1.52 18.62 -20.26
CA GLN A 77 1.52 19.72 -21.25
C GLN A 77 2.88 19.90 -21.95
N LEU A 78 3.46 18.79 -22.40
CA LEU A 78 4.77 18.80 -23.01
C LEU A 78 4.75 19.75 -24.22
N GLY A 79 5.73 20.66 -24.30
CA GLY A 79 5.75 21.75 -25.28
C GLY A 79 5.96 21.30 -26.74
N LYS A 80 6.93 21.90 -27.44
CA LYS A 80 7.16 21.55 -28.86
C LYS A 80 7.75 20.15 -29.02
N ILE A 81 7.36 19.47 -30.09
CA ILE A 81 7.94 18.18 -30.47
C ILE A 81 9.42 18.38 -30.84
N SER A 82 10.29 17.59 -30.25
CA SER A 82 11.74 17.64 -30.46
C SER A 82 12.38 16.27 -30.20
N PRO A 83 13.67 16.05 -30.51
CA PRO A 83 14.35 14.80 -30.17
C PRO A 83 14.34 14.48 -28.66
N LYS A 84 14.30 15.50 -27.80
CA LYS A 84 14.23 15.33 -26.33
C LYS A 84 12.80 15.18 -25.81
N SER A 85 11.81 15.65 -26.58
CA SER A 85 10.38 15.53 -26.27
C SER A 85 9.67 15.02 -27.52
N PRO A 86 9.85 13.72 -27.85
CA PRO A 86 9.31 13.13 -29.08
C PRO A 86 7.78 13.08 -29.04
N PHE A 87 7.20 12.76 -30.18
CA PHE A 87 5.74 12.60 -30.31
C PHE A 87 5.21 11.47 -29.42
N PHE A 88 5.97 10.39 -29.24
CA PHE A 88 5.72 9.32 -28.28
C PHE A 88 7.00 8.95 -27.56
N GLU A 89 6.87 8.53 -26.31
CA GLU A 89 7.97 8.04 -25.48
C GLU A 89 8.63 6.78 -26.09
N PRO A 90 9.93 6.55 -25.86
CA PRO A 90 10.60 5.37 -26.38
C PRO A 90 10.15 4.10 -25.64
N TYR A 91 9.48 3.21 -26.37
CA TYR A 91 9.11 1.87 -25.88
C TYR A 91 10.29 0.90 -25.84
N PHE A 92 11.34 1.20 -26.61
CA PHE A 92 12.53 0.37 -26.70
C PHE A 92 13.77 1.26 -26.66
N THR A 93 14.69 0.92 -25.78
CA THR A 93 16.04 1.48 -25.76
C THR A 93 16.86 0.81 -26.85
N ARG A 94 17.43 1.62 -27.75
CA ARG A 94 18.25 1.14 -28.87
C ARG A 94 19.72 1.34 -28.55
N LEU A 95 20.45 0.24 -28.40
CA LEU A 95 21.89 0.26 -28.21
C LEU A 95 22.60 0.47 -29.55
N ASP A 96 23.76 1.15 -29.52
CA ASP A 96 24.55 1.38 -30.72
C ASP A 96 25.20 0.07 -31.20
N PRO A 97 24.85 -0.45 -32.40
CA PRO A 97 25.49 -1.64 -32.96
C PRO A 97 26.99 -1.48 -33.22
N LYS A 98 27.50 -0.25 -33.28
CA LYS A 98 28.92 0.02 -33.47
C LYS A 98 29.72 -0.01 -32.18
N HIS A 99 29.07 -0.10 -31.01
CA HIS A 99 29.76 -0.18 -29.73
C HIS A 99 30.62 -1.46 -29.65
N PRO A 100 31.86 -1.42 -29.14
CA PRO A 100 32.72 -2.61 -29.07
C PRO A 100 32.07 -3.83 -28.39
N SER A 101 31.30 -3.60 -27.31
CA SER A 101 30.57 -4.67 -26.60
C SER A 101 29.38 -5.27 -27.36
N ALA A 102 28.95 -4.64 -28.46
CA ALA A 102 27.89 -5.14 -29.34
C ALA A 102 28.45 -5.91 -30.56
N ALA A 103 29.78 -6.00 -30.70
CA ALA A 103 30.42 -6.69 -31.81
C ALA A 103 29.95 -8.15 -31.91
N GLY A 104 29.47 -8.53 -33.10
CA GLY A 104 28.98 -9.89 -33.38
C GLY A 104 27.55 -10.20 -32.91
N ARG A 105 26.84 -9.25 -32.28
CA ARG A 105 25.42 -9.42 -31.92
C ARG A 105 24.50 -9.08 -33.08
N ASP A 106 23.34 -9.74 -33.16
CA ASP A 106 22.28 -9.37 -34.11
C ASP A 106 21.75 -7.97 -33.72
N PRO A 107 21.68 -7.00 -34.65
CA PRO A 107 21.07 -5.69 -34.40
C PRO A 107 19.66 -5.75 -33.79
N LYS A 108 18.90 -6.83 -34.01
CA LYS A 108 17.58 -7.03 -33.38
C LYS A 108 17.67 -7.22 -31.86
N GLU A 109 18.76 -7.80 -31.35
CA GLU A 109 18.99 -7.98 -29.90
C GLU A 109 19.33 -6.67 -29.20
N LEU A 110 19.67 -5.62 -29.96
CA LEU A 110 20.08 -4.31 -29.44
C LEU A 110 18.89 -3.37 -29.20
N SER A 111 17.65 -3.86 -29.36
CA SER A 111 16.43 -3.13 -29.04
C SER A 111 15.78 -3.72 -27.80
N LEU A 112 16.07 -3.12 -26.64
CA LEU A 112 15.61 -3.62 -25.34
C LEU A 112 14.28 -2.97 -24.97
N ALA A 113 13.32 -3.76 -24.54
CA ALA A 113 12.01 -3.26 -24.12
C ALA A 113 12.14 -2.43 -22.83
N ASN A 114 11.54 -1.25 -22.81
CA ASN A 114 11.46 -0.42 -21.62
C ASN A 114 10.28 -0.86 -20.74
N ASN A 115 10.42 -0.74 -19.43
CA ASN A 115 9.35 -1.12 -18.50
C ASN A 115 8.27 -0.03 -18.42
N GLY A 116 7.21 -0.30 -17.68
CA GLY A 116 6.10 0.62 -17.48
C GLY A 116 4.99 -0.07 -16.70
N TRP A 117 3.79 0.50 -16.80
CA TRP A 117 2.59 -0.07 -16.19
C TRP A 117 1.40 0.02 -17.15
N ILE A 118 0.37 -0.77 -16.86
CA ILE A 118 -0.85 -0.85 -17.66
C ILE A 118 -2.03 -0.71 -16.70
N TRP A 119 -3.07 -0.01 -17.15
CA TRP A 119 -4.29 0.13 -16.36
C TRP A 119 -4.95 -1.23 -16.12
N ALA A 120 -5.29 -1.53 -14.86
CA ALA A 120 -6.01 -2.74 -14.44
C ALA A 120 -5.40 -4.07 -14.97
N ALA A 121 -4.08 -4.16 -15.04
CA ALA A 121 -3.40 -5.38 -15.47
C ALA A 121 -3.56 -6.52 -14.45
N ASN A 122 -3.58 -7.75 -14.97
CA ASN A 122 -3.41 -8.94 -14.16
C ASN A 122 -1.95 -9.00 -13.66
N PRO A 123 -1.69 -8.92 -12.33
CA PRO A 123 -0.34 -8.90 -11.79
C PRO A 123 0.45 -10.19 -12.04
N LEU A 124 -0.23 -11.31 -12.36
CA LEU A 124 0.42 -12.59 -12.65
C LEU A 124 0.93 -12.71 -14.09
N GLU A 125 0.57 -11.77 -14.98
CA GLU A 125 0.93 -11.82 -16.38
C GLU A 125 2.06 -10.86 -16.71
N ASP A 126 3.20 -11.40 -17.13
CA ASP A 126 4.26 -10.60 -17.72
C ASP A 126 3.82 -10.07 -19.08
N PHE A 127 3.49 -8.78 -19.13
CA PHE A 127 3.07 -8.09 -20.34
C PHE A 127 4.17 -7.96 -21.41
N ALA A 128 5.43 -8.24 -21.07
CA ALA A 128 6.51 -8.32 -22.05
C ALA A 128 6.70 -9.73 -22.63
N SER A 129 5.99 -10.73 -22.08
CA SER A 129 6.07 -12.10 -22.57
C SER A 129 5.39 -12.28 -23.93
N ASN A 130 5.70 -13.39 -24.60
CA ASN A 130 5.07 -13.78 -25.87
C ASN A 130 3.58 -14.11 -25.77
N LYS A 131 3.01 -14.14 -24.56
CA LYS A 131 1.57 -14.30 -24.33
C LYS A 131 0.81 -12.98 -24.41
N SER A 132 1.52 -11.85 -24.40
CA SER A 132 0.94 -10.52 -24.41
C SER A 132 1.24 -9.78 -25.72
N ARG A 133 0.36 -8.83 -26.06
CA ARG A 133 0.49 -7.93 -27.22
C ARG A 133 0.57 -6.47 -26.81
N VAL A 134 0.75 -6.17 -25.53
CA VAL A 134 0.73 -4.82 -24.94
C VAL A 134 1.65 -3.84 -25.66
N TYR A 135 2.91 -4.23 -25.92
CA TYR A 135 3.87 -3.36 -26.63
C TYR A 135 3.43 -3.06 -28.07
N LEU A 136 2.82 -4.04 -28.75
CA LEU A 136 2.30 -3.88 -30.10
C LEU A 136 1.08 -2.95 -30.07
N ARG A 137 0.14 -3.20 -29.16
CA ARG A 137 -1.14 -2.49 -29.00
C ARG A 137 -1.02 -1.10 -28.37
N ARG A 138 0.18 -0.71 -27.93
CA ARG A 138 0.48 0.59 -27.28
C ARG A 138 -0.28 0.80 -25.96
N GLU A 139 -0.55 -0.29 -25.25
CA GLU A 139 -1.29 -0.26 -23.98
C GLU A 139 -0.40 0.12 -22.78
N LEU A 140 0.92 0.06 -22.96
CA LEU A 140 1.90 0.35 -21.90
C LEU A 140 2.08 1.85 -21.71
N ILE A 141 1.93 2.33 -20.48
CA ILE A 141 2.44 3.62 -20.07
C ILE A 141 3.92 3.42 -19.71
N VAL A 142 4.79 3.76 -20.65
CA VAL A 142 6.21 3.43 -20.61
C VAL A 142 7.03 4.41 -19.75
N TRP A 143 7.98 3.86 -19.02
CA TRP A 143 9.09 4.59 -18.39
C TRP A 143 10.31 4.55 -19.31
N GLY A 144 10.51 5.61 -20.08
CA GLY A 144 11.54 5.67 -21.12
C GLY A 144 12.99 5.67 -20.60
N ASP A 145 13.16 5.88 -19.30
CA ASP A 145 14.41 5.88 -18.54
C ASP A 145 14.82 4.49 -18.04
N CYS A 146 13.90 3.52 -18.01
CA CYS A 146 14.12 2.19 -17.43
C CYS A 146 13.95 1.05 -18.44
N VAL A 147 14.96 0.19 -18.56
CA VAL A 147 14.89 -1.06 -19.35
C VAL A 147 14.31 -2.19 -18.51
N LYS A 148 13.34 -2.95 -19.05
CA LYS A 148 12.75 -4.11 -18.35
C LYS A 148 13.73 -5.28 -18.31
N LEU A 149 13.95 -5.85 -17.13
CA LEU A 149 14.84 -6.99 -16.92
C LEU A 149 14.11 -8.32 -17.19
N ARG A 150 14.60 -9.10 -18.16
CA ARG A 150 14.02 -10.41 -18.53
C ARG A 150 14.68 -11.54 -17.75
N TYR A 151 14.10 -11.93 -16.62
CA TYR A 151 14.61 -13.05 -15.80
C TYR A 151 14.39 -14.43 -16.43
N GLY A 152 13.33 -14.62 -17.21
CA GLY A 152 12.95 -15.93 -17.75
C GLY A 152 12.32 -16.83 -16.68
N SER A 153 12.31 -18.14 -16.93
CA SER A 153 11.81 -19.16 -16.00
C SER A 153 12.76 -19.44 -14.83
N GLY A 154 14.03 -19.06 -14.95
CA GLY A 154 15.04 -19.23 -13.91
C GLY A 154 16.44 -18.79 -14.36
N PRO A 155 17.48 -19.04 -13.55
CA PRO A 155 18.83 -18.53 -13.78
C PRO A 155 19.43 -18.86 -15.14
N LYS A 156 19.08 -20.02 -15.73
CA LYS A 156 19.63 -20.45 -17.03
C LYS A 156 19.21 -19.56 -18.21
N ASP A 157 18.06 -18.89 -18.11
CA ASP A 157 17.53 -18.08 -19.21
C ASP A 157 18.23 -16.73 -19.33
N SER A 158 18.76 -16.20 -18.22
CA SER A 158 19.52 -14.94 -18.16
C SER A 158 20.64 -15.00 -17.10
N PRO A 159 21.68 -15.84 -17.25
CA PRO A 159 22.61 -16.16 -16.16
C PRO A 159 23.32 -14.96 -15.54
N TYR A 160 23.77 -14.02 -16.37
CA TYR A 160 24.41 -12.80 -15.90
C TYR A 160 23.48 -11.95 -15.03
N LEU A 161 22.22 -11.78 -15.46
CA LEU A 161 21.24 -10.96 -14.74
C LEU A 161 20.97 -11.53 -13.35
N TRP A 162 20.74 -12.84 -13.26
CA TRP A 162 20.49 -13.49 -11.97
C TRP A 162 21.69 -13.37 -11.04
N GLN A 163 22.90 -13.66 -11.52
CA GLN A 163 24.11 -13.52 -10.71
C GLN A 163 24.33 -12.09 -10.23
N HIS A 164 24.19 -11.12 -11.14
CA HIS A 164 24.37 -9.71 -10.81
C HIS A 164 23.36 -9.22 -9.76
N MET A 165 22.08 -9.63 -9.90
CA MET A 165 21.03 -9.29 -8.95
C MET A 165 21.19 -10.01 -7.62
N GLU A 166 21.69 -11.25 -7.59
CA GLU A 166 22.02 -11.91 -6.32
C GLU A 166 23.07 -11.13 -5.54
N ASP A 167 24.14 -10.69 -6.21
CA ASP A 167 25.23 -9.97 -5.55
C ASP A 167 24.76 -8.58 -5.09
N TYR A 168 23.91 -7.92 -5.88
CA TYR A 168 23.21 -6.70 -5.48
C TYR A 168 22.31 -6.92 -4.25
N THR A 169 21.50 -7.98 -4.25
CA THR A 169 20.62 -8.32 -3.13
C THR A 169 21.40 -8.65 -1.87
N LYS A 170 22.51 -9.40 -1.97
CA LYS A 170 23.41 -9.67 -0.83
C LYS A 170 24.01 -8.38 -0.28
N LEU A 171 24.43 -7.47 -1.17
CA LEU A 171 24.95 -6.17 -0.77
C LEU A 171 23.90 -5.37 0.01
N LEU A 172 22.66 -5.28 -0.48
CA LEU A 172 21.59 -4.58 0.23
C LEU A 172 21.30 -5.24 1.58
N ALA A 173 21.09 -6.55 1.61
CA ALA A 173 20.75 -7.28 2.83
C ALA A 173 21.84 -7.20 3.92
N ALA A 174 23.11 -7.09 3.53
CA ALA A 174 24.22 -6.93 4.46
C ALA A 174 24.32 -5.52 5.08
N ASN A 175 23.69 -4.51 4.48
CA ASN A 175 23.81 -3.11 4.91
C ASN A 175 22.52 -2.53 5.50
N PHE A 176 21.36 -3.14 5.24
CA PHE A 176 20.06 -2.60 5.65
C PHE A 176 19.22 -3.62 6.42
N ASP A 177 18.51 -3.13 7.43
CA ASP A 177 17.56 -3.92 8.22
C ASP A 177 16.25 -4.22 7.47
N ALA A 178 15.96 -3.42 6.43
CA ALA A 178 14.72 -3.48 5.70
C ALA A 178 14.89 -3.23 4.20
N VAL A 179 13.98 -3.80 3.42
CA VAL A 179 13.82 -3.50 1.97
C VAL A 179 12.37 -3.12 1.67
N ARG A 180 12.20 -2.06 0.88
CA ARG A 180 10.93 -1.69 0.25
C ARG A 180 10.94 -2.20 -1.19
N ILE A 181 10.01 -3.09 -1.53
CA ILE A 181 9.85 -3.59 -2.89
C ILE A 181 8.86 -2.69 -3.61
N ASP A 182 9.39 -1.91 -4.54
CA ASP A 182 8.63 -1.08 -5.45
C ASP A 182 7.87 -1.92 -6.48
N ASN A 183 6.62 -1.54 -6.79
CA ASN A 183 5.81 -2.21 -7.81
C ASN A 183 5.83 -3.76 -7.72
N CYS A 184 5.73 -4.30 -6.50
CA CYS A 184 5.96 -5.72 -6.22
C CYS A 184 5.03 -6.65 -7.02
N HIS A 185 3.81 -6.18 -7.30
CA HIS A 185 2.79 -6.90 -8.06
C HIS A 185 3.19 -7.12 -9.54
N SER A 186 4.16 -6.37 -10.06
CA SER A 186 4.70 -6.55 -11.43
C SER A 186 5.97 -7.41 -11.47
N THR A 187 6.41 -7.93 -10.32
CA THR A 187 7.56 -8.83 -10.21
C THR A 187 7.07 -10.29 -10.21
N PRO A 188 7.54 -11.16 -11.13
CA PRO A 188 7.17 -12.56 -11.11
C PRO A 188 7.52 -13.21 -9.77
N ILE A 189 6.57 -13.95 -9.18
CA ILE A 189 6.69 -14.49 -7.82
C ILE A 189 7.98 -15.27 -7.63
N HIS A 190 8.32 -16.18 -8.55
CA HIS A 190 9.53 -17.01 -8.44
C HIS A 190 10.84 -16.20 -8.44
N VAL A 191 10.84 -15.00 -9.05
CA VAL A 191 11.99 -14.08 -9.02
C VAL A 191 12.08 -13.43 -7.65
N GLY A 192 10.96 -12.93 -7.15
CA GLY A 192 10.87 -12.34 -5.81
C GLY A 192 11.27 -13.32 -4.71
N GLU A 193 10.76 -14.56 -4.76
CA GLU A 193 11.07 -15.64 -3.82
C GLU A 193 12.58 -15.88 -3.76
N HIS A 194 13.22 -16.10 -4.91
CA HIS A 194 14.65 -16.39 -4.97
C HIS A 194 15.49 -15.29 -4.35
N PHE A 195 15.25 -14.02 -4.73
CA PHE A 195 16.07 -12.92 -4.21
C PHE A 195 15.79 -12.62 -2.74
N LEU A 196 14.54 -12.73 -2.28
CA LEU A 196 14.25 -12.58 -0.85
C LEU A 196 14.85 -13.71 -0.02
N ASP A 197 14.90 -14.94 -0.53
CA ASP A 197 15.60 -16.05 0.11
C ASP A 197 17.11 -15.82 0.16
N VAL A 198 17.71 -15.28 -0.92
CA VAL A 198 19.11 -14.85 -0.92
C VAL A 198 19.36 -13.78 0.13
N ALA A 199 18.47 -12.77 0.21
CA ALA A 199 18.57 -11.69 1.18
C ALA A 199 18.47 -12.21 2.62
N ARG A 200 17.52 -13.12 2.90
CA ARG A 200 17.29 -13.70 4.24
C ARG A 200 18.42 -14.63 4.69
N ARG A 201 19.13 -15.28 3.76
CA ARG A 201 20.36 -16.01 4.11
C ARG A 201 21.47 -15.10 4.61
N VAL A 202 21.51 -13.84 4.15
CA VAL A 202 22.46 -12.83 4.62
C VAL A 202 21.96 -12.15 5.89
N ASN A 203 20.69 -11.76 5.93
CA ASN A 203 20.04 -11.15 7.08
C ASN A 203 18.73 -11.90 7.43
N PRO A 204 18.77 -12.86 8.37
CA PRO A 204 17.60 -13.64 8.75
C PRO A 204 16.43 -12.83 9.32
N ASN A 205 16.70 -11.62 9.82
CA ASN A 205 15.71 -10.71 10.40
C ASN A 205 15.30 -9.58 9.46
N LEU A 206 15.59 -9.71 8.15
CA LEU A 206 15.26 -8.70 7.15
C LEU A 206 13.77 -8.39 7.15
N TYR A 207 13.42 -7.12 7.38
CA TYR A 207 12.06 -6.63 7.28
C TYR A 207 11.71 -6.26 5.83
N VAL A 208 10.69 -6.89 5.27
CA VAL A 208 10.26 -6.65 3.89
C VAL A 208 8.93 -5.90 3.89
N CYS A 209 8.91 -4.70 3.30
CA CYS A 209 7.67 -4.03 2.96
C CYS A 209 7.49 -3.94 1.44
N ALA A 210 6.24 -3.96 0.97
CA ALA A 210 5.94 -3.95 -0.45
C ALA A 210 4.84 -2.97 -0.80
N GLU A 211 5.04 -2.27 -1.91
CA GLU A 211 3.96 -1.62 -2.63
C GLU A 211 3.26 -2.66 -3.51
N LEU A 212 2.07 -3.08 -3.07
CA LEU A 212 1.36 -4.20 -3.63
C LEU A 212 -0.12 -3.85 -3.83
N PHE A 213 -0.52 -3.80 -5.10
CA PHE A 213 -1.88 -3.51 -5.55
C PHE A 213 -2.32 -4.60 -6.52
N THR A 214 -2.82 -5.72 -5.99
CA THR A 214 -3.19 -6.88 -6.82
C THR A 214 -4.65 -6.88 -7.28
N GLY A 215 -5.45 -5.91 -6.83
CA GLY A 215 -6.87 -5.80 -7.14
C GLY A 215 -7.80 -6.66 -6.28
N SER A 216 -7.26 -7.58 -5.45
CA SER A 216 -8.06 -8.39 -4.51
C SER A 216 -7.27 -8.70 -3.22
N ALA A 217 -7.97 -8.89 -2.11
CA ALA A 217 -7.32 -9.21 -0.83
C ALA A 217 -6.70 -10.62 -0.83
N GLU A 218 -7.31 -11.55 -1.55
CA GLU A 218 -6.85 -12.93 -1.69
C GLU A 218 -5.51 -12.98 -2.45
N MET A 219 -5.38 -12.17 -3.50
CA MET A 219 -4.14 -12.04 -4.25
C MET A 219 -3.04 -11.36 -3.42
N ASP A 220 -3.38 -10.37 -2.60
CA ASP A 220 -2.44 -9.77 -1.65
C ASP A 220 -1.89 -10.84 -0.67
N VAL A 221 -2.77 -11.68 -0.12
CA VAL A 221 -2.37 -12.81 0.76
C VAL A 221 -1.51 -13.83 0.01
N HIS A 222 -1.80 -14.10 -1.27
CA HIS A 222 -0.97 -14.98 -2.09
C HIS A 222 0.47 -14.47 -2.22
N PHE A 223 0.65 -13.20 -2.58
CA PHE A 223 1.99 -12.61 -2.67
C PHE A 223 2.69 -12.57 -1.30
N VAL A 224 1.99 -12.15 -0.25
CA VAL A 224 2.55 -12.05 1.11
C VAL A 224 3.02 -13.40 1.62
N SER A 225 2.20 -14.45 1.46
CA SER A 225 2.54 -15.81 1.91
C SER A 225 3.70 -16.43 1.13
N ARG A 226 3.80 -16.16 -0.18
CA ARG A 226 4.87 -16.70 -1.04
C ARG A 226 6.20 -15.97 -0.83
N LEU A 227 6.16 -14.65 -0.72
CA LEU A 227 7.35 -13.80 -0.60
C LEU A 227 7.80 -13.56 0.85
N GLY A 228 6.99 -13.96 1.83
CA GLY A 228 7.22 -13.71 3.25
C GLY A 228 7.18 -12.22 3.62
N ILE A 229 6.43 -11.40 2.89
CA ILE A 229 6.38 -9.95 3.11
C ILE A 229 5.88 -9.63 4.52
N ASN A 230 6.60 -8.77 5.25
CA ASN A 230 6.21 -8.38 6.60
C ASN A 230 5.10 -7.34 6.59
N SER A 231 5.07 -6.42 5.61
CA SER A 231 4.06 -5.36 5.57
C SER A 231 3.72 -4.87 4.18
N LEU A 232 2.44 -4.58 3.96
CA LEU A 232 1.97 -3.92 2.76
C LEU A 232 1.86 -2.42 3.01
N ILE A 233 2.39 -1.62 2.09
CA ILE A 233 2.23 -0.16 2.14
C ILE A 233 0.76 0.17 1.89
N ARG A 234 0.20 0.99 2.78
CA ARG A 234 -1.16 1.53 2.71
C ARG A 234 -1.08 3.04 2.87
N GLU A 235 -1.92 3.77 2.17
CA GLU A 235 -1.79 5.23 2.05
C GLU A 235 -3.07 5.89 2.54
N MET A 236 -2.95 6.73 3.56
CA MET A 236 -4.08 7.45 4.16
C MET A 236 -4.63 8.51 3.20
N GLU A 237 -3.75 9.09 2.38
CA GLU A 237 -4.06 10.10 1.37
C GLU A 237 -5.14 9.67 0.37
N ASN A 238 -5.31 8.36 0.14
CA ASN A 238 -6.34 7.79 -0.73
C ASN A 238 -7.78 7.97 -0.20
N GLY A 239 -7.97 8.26 1.09
CA GLY A 239 -9.28 8.61 1.64
C GLY A 239 -9.71 9.97 1.09
N HIS A 240 -10.77 10.02 0.28
CA HIS A 240 -11.22 11.24 -0.41
C HIS A 240 -12.24 12.08 0.38
N ASP A 241 -12.77 11.53 1.47
CA ASP A 241 -13.63 12.23 2.43
C ASP A 241 -13.39 11.65 3.85
N PRO A 242 -13.95 12.26 4.91
CA PRO A 242 -13.77 11.77 6.28
C PRO A 242 -14.26 10.33 6.46
N LYS A 243 -15.30 9.93 5.74
CA LYS A 243 -15.88 8.60 5.84
C LYS A 243 -14.93 7.54 5.30
N GLU A 244 -14.37 7.72 4.12
CA GLU A 244 -13.40 6.78 3.56
C GLU A 244 -12.08 6.79 4.35
N GLN A 245 -11.65 7.94 4.84
CA GLN A 245 -10.51 8.03 5.75
C GLN A 245 -10.75 7.22 7.04
N SER A 246 -11.96 7.27 7.60
CA SER A 246 -12.35 6.43 8.75
C SER A 246 -12.31 4.92 8.43
N ARG A 247 -12.69 4.52 7.21
CA ARG A 247 -12.63 3.12 6.76
C ARG A 247 -11.20 2.62 6.63
N LEU A 248 -10.29 3.46 6.13
CA LEU A 248 -8.85 3.14 6.07
C LEU A 248 -8.26 2.99 7.47
N LEU A 249 -8.56 3.92 8.39
CA LEU A 249 -8.16 3.84 9.79
C LEU A 249 -8.67 2.58 10.48
N TYR A 250 -9.94 2.22 10.25
CA TYR A 250 -10.50 1.00 10.82
C TYR A 250 -9.79 -0.23 10.25
N ARG A 251 -9.66 -0.30 8.93
CA ARG A 251 -9.11 -1.49 8.25
C ARG A 251 -7.62 -1.71 8.53
N PHE A 252 -6.83 -0.64 8.59
CA PHE A 252 -5.37 -0.73 8.69
C PHE A 252 -4.83 -0.30 10.04
N GLY A 253 -5.63 0.36 10.88
CA GLY A 253 -5.20 0.86 12.18
C GLY A 253 -5.91 0.27 13.39
N VAL A 254 -7.01 -0.46 13.23
CA VAL A 254 -7.57 -1.27 14.31
C VAL A 254 -7.13 -2.71 14.12
N ASN A 255 -6.46 -3.26 15.14
CA ASN A 255 -6.14 -4.68 15.18
C ASN A 255 -7.38 -5.51 15.51
N LYS A 256 -8.01 -5.15 16.63
CA LYS A 256 -9.17 -5.81 17.21
C LYS A 256 -10.13 -4.74 17.75
N PRO A 257 -11.44 -4.89 17.57
CA PRO A 257 -12.42 -4.05 18.26
C PRO A 257 -12.24 -4.11 19.78
N ILE A 258 -12.59 -3.03 20.48
CA ILE A 258 -12.61 -2.99 21.95
C ILE A 258 -13.56 -4.07 22.49
N GLY A 259 -13.08 -4.90 23.42
CA GLY A 259 -13.84 -6.00 24.03
C GLY A 259 -13.91 -7.27 23.19
N SER A 260 -12.86 -7.58 22.42
CA SER A 260 -12.82 -8.78 21.58
C SER A 260 -12.64 -10.07 22.40
N MET A 261 -13.33 -11.15 22.03
CA MET A 261 -13.34 -12.43 22.76
C MET A 261 -12.49 -13.54 22.10
N ASP A 262 -11.44 -13.19 21.35
CA ASP A 262 -10.80 -14.14 20.43
C ASP A 262 -9.77 -15.08 21.08
N GLY A 263 -8.70 -14.57 21.67
CA GLY A 263 -7.56 -15.37 22.13
C GLY A 263 -7.87 -16.22 23.36
N ALA A 264 -8.59 -15.64 24.33
CA ALA A 264 -8.89 -16.32 25.60
C ALA A 264 -9.87 -17.49 25.44
N CYS A 265 -10.81 -17.43 24.49
CA CYS A 265 -11.82 -18.47 24.29
C CYS A 265 -11.36 -19.62 23.38
N LEU A 266 -10.27 -19.44 22.63
CA LEU A 266 -9.74 -20.44 21.68
C LEU A 266 -8.48 -21.15 22.19
N SER A 267 -7.97 -20.72 23.35
CA SER A 267 -6.82 -21.33 24.00
C SER A 267 -7.23 -22.52 24.85
N THR A 268 -6.50 -23.63 24.76
CA THR A 268 -6.74 -24.81 25.60
C THR A 268 -5.53 -25.12 26.46
N ALA A 269 -5.74 -25.45 27.73
CA ALA A 269 -4.67 -25.95 28.58
C ALA A 269 -4.21 -27.32 28.06
N GLY A 270 -2.91 -27.50 27.94
CA GLY A 270 -2.29 -28.74 27.48
C GLY A 270 -1.00 -29.02 28.24
N LYS A 271 -0.39 -30.16 27.92
CA LYS A 271 0.94 -30.53 28.41
C LYS A 271 1.87 -30.77 27.25
N ILE A 272 3.08 -30.24 27.35
CA ILE A 272 4.12 -30.41 26.34
C ILE A 272 5.37 -31.06 26.94
N SER A 273 5.97 -31.95 26.16
CA SER A 273 7.29 -32.51 26.45
C SER A 273 8.23 -32.15 25.29
N LEU A 274 9.28 -31.37 25.58
CA LEU A 274 10.32 -30.97 24.63
C LEU A 274 11.66 -31.55 25.09
N PRO A 275 12.09 -32.71 24.54
CA PRO A 275 13.35 -33.35 24.92
C PRO A 275 14.57 -32.44 24.74
N GLU A 276 14.58 -31.62 23.68
CA GLU A 276 15.68 -30.69 23.36
C GLU A 276 15.84 -29.57 24.39
N ALA A 277 14.78 -29.24 25.13
CA ALA A 277 14.76 -28.23 26.17
C ALA A 277 14.73 -28.83 27.60
N ASN A 278 14.87 -30.15 27.74
CA ASN A 278 14.68 -30.88 29.01
C ASN A 278 13.34 -30.57 29.72
N LEU A 279 12.27 -30.28 28.95
CA LEU A 279 10.93 -30.06 29.48
C LEU A 279 10.12 -31.36 29.39
N LYS A 280 9.58 -31.82 30.52
CA LYS A 280 8.71 -32.99 30.59
C LYS A 280 7.40 -32.63 31.25
N ASP A 281 6.29 -32.96 30.58
CA ASP A 281 4.91 -32.75 31.05
C ASP A 281 4.67 -31.33 31.59
N ALA A 282 5.31 -30.33 30.96
CA ALA A 282 5.19 -28.94 31.34
C ALA A 282 3.82 -28.41 30.90
N ASP A 283 3.14 -27.70 31.80
CA ASP A 283 1.87 -27.06 31.48
C ASP A 283 2.09 -25.98 30.41
N CYS A 284 1.22 -25.97 29.41
CA CYS A 284 1.27 -25.01 28.32
C CYS A 284 -0.14 -24.60 27.89
N LEU A 285 -0.24 -23.45 27.22
CA LEU A 285 -1.43 -23.05 26.49
C LEU A 285 -1.25 -23.42 25.02
N VAL A 286 -2.21 -24.17 24.48
CA VAL A 286 -2.29 -24.50 23.06
C VAL A 286 -3.22 -23.49 22.42
N GLU A 287 -2.64 -22.60 21.62
CA GLU A 287 -3.34 -21.58 20.85
C GLU A 287 -3.46 -22.00 19.38
N GLN A 288 -4.66 -21.89 18.82
CA GLN A 288 -4.86 -22.10 17.40
C GLN A 288 -4.33 -20.89 16.62
N LEU A 289 -3.36 -21.11 15.73
CA LEU A 289 -2.93 -20.09 14.77
C LEU A 289 -4.06 -19.81 13.78
N SER A 290 -4.71 -18.67 13.92
CA SER A 290 -5.66 -18.15 12.93
C SER A 290 -4.91 -17.40 11.83
N GLY A 291 -5.44 -17.43 10.61
CA GLY A 291 -4.96 -16.55 9.55
C GLY A 291 -5.23 -15.09 9.93
N SER A 292 -4.36 -14.18 9.49
CA SER A 292 -4.53 -12.74 9.67
C SER A 292 -4.52 -12.03 8.32
N SER A 293 -5.11 -10.83 8.29
CA SER A 293 -4.83 -9.90 7.21
C SER A 293 -3.33 -9.57 7.17
N PRO A 294 -2.74 -9.31 5.99
CA PRO A 294 -1.38 -8.81 5.91
C PRO A 294 -1.21 -7.55 6.75
N HIS A 295 -0.11 -7.49 7.53
CA HIS A 295 0.20 -6.32 8.34
C HIS A 295 0.42 -5.08 7.46
N ALA A 296 0.03 -3.91 7.96
CA ALA A 296 0.13 -2.65 7.23
C ALA A 296 1.37 -1.85 7.65
N LEU A 297 2.03 -1.24 6.66
CA LEU A 297 2.83 -0.03 6.85
C LEU A 297 1.96 1.14 6.39
N PHE A 298 1.26 1.76 7.33
CA PHE A 298 0.29 2.80 7.06
C PHE A 298 0.99 4.16 6.99
N MET A 299 1.07 4.70 5.79
CA MET A 299 1.70 5.97 5.50
C MET A 299 0.67 7.08 5.44
N ASP A 300 0.98 8.23 6.06
CA ASP A 300 0.16 9.43 5.88
C ASP A 300 0.16 9.85 4.41
N VAL A 301 1.35 10.07 3.85
CA VAL A 301 1.61 10.42 2.45
C VAL A 301 2.88 9.69 2.01
N THR A 302 2.82 8.98 0.87
CA THR A 302 4.00 8.39 0.23
C THR A 302 4.71 9.40 -0.66
N HIS A 303 5.88 9.06 -1.18
CA HIS A 303 6.65 9.98 -2.04
C HIS A 303 6.02 10.20 -3.42
N ASP A 304 5.10 9.32 -3.85
CA ASP A 304 4.38 9.42 -5.12
C ASP A 304 3.01 10.08 -4.99
N ASN A 305 2.50 10.23 -3.77
CA ASN A 305 1.18 10.83 -3.52
C ASN A 305 1.19 12.35 -3.73
N GLU A 306 0.01 12.89 -4.04
CA GLU A 306 -0.22 14.33 -4.01
C GLU A 306 -0.13 14.83 -2.56
N THR A 307 0.50 16.00 -2.38
CA THR A 307 0.53 16.64 -1.06
C THR A 307 -0.88 17.05 -0.61
N PRO A 308 -1.15 17.21 0.71
CA PRO A 308 -2.44 17.69 1.19
C PRO A 308 -2.88 19.00 0.54
N THR A 309 -1.93 19.90 0.24
CA THR A 309 -2.18 21.16 -0.47
C THR A 309 -2.77 20.98 -1.87
N MET A 310 -2.41 19.89 -2.56
CA MET A 310 -2.87 19.63 -3.93
C MET A 310 -4.23 18.93 -3.96
N LYS A 311 -4.51 18.05 -2.98
CA LYS A 311 -5.72 17.21 -2.99
C LYS A 311 -6.84 17.67 -2.06
N ARG A 312 -6.49 18.41 -1.00
CA ARG A 312 -7.39 18.87 0.07
C ARG A 312 -6.93 20.25 0.57
N THR A 313 -6.86 20.46 1.88
CA THR A 313 -6.18 21.62 2.47
C THR A 313 -4.88 21.21 3.16
N THR A 314 -3.91 22.11 3.21
CA THR A 314 -2.63 21.88 3.89
C THR A 314 -2.83 21.61 5.38
N GLU A 315 -3.81 22.27 5.99
CA GLU A 315 -4.17 22.16 7.40
C GLU A 315 -4.49 20.73 7.82
N ASP A 316 -4.98 19.88 6.91
CA ASP A 316 -5.28 18.47 7.21
C ASP A 316 -4.03 17.62 7.52
N ALA A 317 -2.83 18.10 7.23
CA ALA A 317 -1.60 17.37 7.54
C ALA A 317 -1.50 16.99 9.03
N ILE A 318 -1.95 17.86 9.94
CA ILE A 318 -1.92 17.60 11.38
C ILE A 318 -2.86 16.46 11.80
N THR A 319 -4.03 16.36 11.17
CA THR A 319 -5.03 15.33 11.47
C THR A 319 -4.56 13.99 10.93
N MET A 320 -4.09 13.95 9.67
CA MET A 320 -3.52 12.78 9.02
C MET A 320 -2.33 12.25 9.83
N GLY A 321 -1.42 13.16 10.21
CA GLY A 321 -0.22 12.82 10.95
C GLY A 321 -0.51 12.24 12.33
N ALA A 322 -1.55 12.74 13.03
CA ALA A 322 -1.98 12.25 14.33
C ALA A 322 -2.76 10.93 14.25
N LEU A 323 -3.76 10.85 13.37
CA LEU A 323 -4.63 9.69 13.23
C LEU A 323 -3.85 8.43 12.81
N VAL A 324 -2.92 8.57 11.85
CA VAL A 324 -2.03 7.45 11.44
C VAL A 324 -1.17 6.98 12.60
N ALA A 325 -0.62 7.87 13.42
CA ALA A 325 0.17 7.49 14.58
C ALA A 325 -0.65 6.77 15.66
N PHE A 326 -1.96 6.98 15.72
CA PHE A 326 -2.87 6.23 16.60
C PHE A 326 -3.28 4.85 16.04
N SER A 327 -2.72 4.41 14.91
CA SER A 327 -2.98 3.06 14.36
C SER A 327 -2.20 1.95 15.10
N TRP A 328 -2.71 0.72 15.10
CA TRP A 328 -1.94 -0.51 15.34
C TRP A 328 -1.38 -1.04 14.03
N SER A 329 -0.37 -0.35 13.52
CA SER A 329 0.34 -0.75 12.33
C SER A 329 1.76 -0.18 12.40
N ALA A 330 2.64 -0.58 11.48
CA ALA A 330 3.83 0.22 11.25
C ALA A 330 3.39 1.54 10.60
N ILE A 331 4.00 2.66 10.95
CA ILE A 331 3.66 3.97 10.39
C ILE A 331 4.82 4.55 9.60
N GLY A 332 4.51 5.38 8.59
CA GLY A 332 5.52 6.05 7.79
C GLY A 332 5.07 7.43 7.30
N SER A 333 6.03 8.25 6.91
CA SER A 333 5.78 9.53 6.24
C SER A 333 6.91 9.86 5.27
N THR A 334 6.58 10.53 4.16
CA THR A 334 7.59 11.08 3.24
C THR A 334 8.15 12.41 3.76
N LYS A 335 9.45 12.66 3.57
CA LYS A 335 10.04 13.97 3.91
C LYS A 335 9.38 15.06 3.06
N GLY A 336 9.01 16.18 3.69
CA GLY A 336 8.24 17.26 3.07
C GLY A 336 6.76 17.26 3.48
N PHE A 337 6.19 16.12 3.88
CA PHE A 337 4.82 16.09 4.41
C PHE A 337 4.72 16.85 5.72
N ASP A 338 5.55 16.50 6.70
CA ASP A 338 5.57 17.16 8.02
C ASP A 338 5.91 18.65 7.88
N ASP A 339 6.73 18.99 6.88
CA ASP A 339 7.17 20.35 6.57
C ASP A 339 6.14 21.15 5.77
N LEU A 340 5.03 20.56 5.32
CA LEU A 340 3.97 21.20 4.53
C LEU A 340 4.42 21.67 3.14
N TYR A 341 5.12 20.81 2.41
CA TYR A 341 5.50 21.11 1.03
C TYR A 341 4.25 21.25 0.16
N PRO A 342 4.13 22.34 -0.64
CA PRO A 342 2.90 22.65 -1.36
C PRO A 342 2.68 21.77 -2.60
N LYS A 343 3.71 21.03 -3.03
CA LYS A 343 3.70 20.20 -4.23
C LYS A 343 4.51 18.93 -3.98
N THR A 344 4.07 17.85 -4.61
CA THR A 344 4.86 16.61 -4.66
C THR A 344 6.19 16.89 -5.37
N LEU A 345 7.26 16.31 -4.84
CA LEU A 345 8.59 16.51 -5.38
C LEU A 345 8.78 15.65 -6.63
N ASP A 346 9.26 16.28 -7.70
CA ASP A 346 9.62 15.57 -8.92
C ASP A 346 10.92 14.79 -8.70
N VAL A 347 10.81 13.46 -8.66
CA VAL A 347 11.94 12.54 -8.42
C VAL A 347 13.01 12.56 -9.51
N VAL A 348 12.75 13.22 -10.65
CA VAL A 348 13.67 13.33 -11.80
C VAL A 348 14.32 14.71 -11.89
N GLN A 349 13.52 15.78 -11.73
CA GLN A 349 13.97 17.15 -12.00
C GLN A 349 14.35 17.95 -10.75
N GLU A 350 13.87 17.54 -9.56
CA GLU A 350 14.18 18.27 -8.34
C GLU A 350 15.65 18.09 -7.96
N SER A 351 16.34 19.22 -7.74
CA SER A 351 17.77 19.24 -7.43
C SER A 351 18.09 20.06 -6.18
N ARG A 352 17.08 20.74 -5.62
CA ARG A 352 17.19 21.48 -4.36
C ARG A 352 17.30 20.51 -3.19
N LEU A 353 17.95 20.97 -2.13
CA LEU A 353 18.18 20.21 -0.91
C LEU A 353 17.03 20.40 0.08
N TYR A 354 16.77 19.41 0.92
CA TYR A 354 15.91 19.63 2.09
C TYR A 354 16.54 20.69 3.00
N ARG A 355 15.72 21.64 3.46
CA ARG A 355 16.17 22.61 4.45
C ARG A 355 16.52 21.88 5.75
N PRO A 356 17.72 22.09 6.33
CA PRO A 356 18.03 21.57 7.65
C PRO A 356 17.13 22.23 8.69
N ILE A 357 16.39 21.43 9.46
CA ILE A 357 15.55 21.92 10.55
C ILE A 357 16.13 21.40 11.85
N SER A 358 16.34 22.32 12.81
CA SER A 358 16.95 21.98 14.10
C SER A 358 15.91 21.79 15.20
N ASN A 359 14.75 22.45 15.09
CA ASN A 359 13.66 22.38 16.05
C ASN A 359 12.37 21.86 15.39
N PRO A 360 11.72 20.80 15.92
CA PRO A 360 10.45 20.32 15.38
C PRO A 360 9.33 21.38 15.28
N GLU A 361 9.36 22.42 16.11
CA GLU A 361 8.42 23.55 16.06
C GLU A 361 8.55 24.39 14.78
N GLU A 362 9.71 24.33 14.10
CA GLU A 362 9.96 25.02 12.83
C GLU A 362 9.49 24.21 11.61
N SER A 363 9.06 22.96 11.83
CA SER A 363 8.74 21.98 10.79
C SER A 363 7.24 21.74 10.69
N GLY A 364 6.42 22.74 10.35
CA GLY A 364 4.98 22.53 10.12
C GLY A 364 4.27 21.81 11.27
N ILE A 365 4.01 20.50 11.13
CA ILE A 365 3.39 19.62 12.16
C ILE A 365 4.41 18.83 13.01
N GLY A 366 5.70 19.08 12.84
CA GLY A 366 6.81 18.29 13.40
C GLY A 366 6.75 18.14 14.93
N ALA A 367 6.34 19.19 15.65
CA ALA A 367 6.14 19.11 17.10
C ALA A 367 5.02 18.13 17.49
N VAL A 368 3.89 18.16 16.78
CA VAL A 368 2.78 17.23 16.98
C VAL A 368 3.21 15.81 16.59
N LYS A 369 3.88 15.65 15.44
CA LYS A 369 4.41 14.37 14.97
C LYS A 369 5.37 13.72 15.96
N ARG A 370 6.28 14.49 16.55
CA ARG A 370 7.17 14.00 17.61
C ARG A 370 6.38 13.41 18.79
N LEU A 371 5.33 14.10 19.25
CA LEU A 371 4.49 13.63 20.35
C LEU A 371 3.73 12.36 19.98
N VAL A 372 3.00 12.36 18.86
CA VAL A 372 2.14 11.22 18.50
C VAL A 372 2.97 9.99 18.13
N ASN A 373 4.18 10.15 17.56
CA ASN A 373 5.10 9.03 17.33
C ASN A 373 5.63 8.45 18.66
N HIS A 374 5.87 9.29 19.67
CA HIS A 374 6.23 8.82 21.00
C HIS A 374 5.09 8.01 21.63
N LEU A 375 3.86 8.54 21.58
CA LEU A 375 2.66 7.84 22.05
C LEU A 375 2.42 6.53 21.28
N HIS A 376 2.65 6.52 19.97
CA HIS A 376 2.55 5.31 19.15
C HIS A 376 3.47 4.19 19.69
N VAL A 377 4.75 4.50 19.90
CA VAL A 377 5.72 3.55 20.43
C VAL A 377 5.31 3.08 21.84
N GLU A 378 4.84 3.98 22.69
CA GLU A 378 4.37 3.65 24.04
C GLU A 378 3.16 2.70 23.99
N MET A 379 2.14 3.03 23.20
CA MET A 379 0.94 2.21 23.01
C MET A 379 1.28 0.81 22.48
N VAL A 380 2.17 0.71 21.49
CA VAL A 380 2.56 -0.58 20.89
C VAL A 380 3.34 -1.42 21.91
N ARG A 381 4.35 -0.84 22.57
CA ARG A 381 5.21 -1.57 23.53
C ARG A 381 4.46 -2.01 24.78
N ASN A 382 3.45 -1.24 25.19
CA ASN A 382 2.62 -1.57 26.34
C ASN A 382 1.36 -2.36 25.96
N GLY A 383 1.21 -2.83 24.71
CA GLY A 383 0.14 -3.76 24.36
C GLY A 383 -1.27 -3.16 24.27
N TYR A 384 -1.43 -1.91 23.83
CA TYR A 384 -2.73 -1.24 23.67
C TYR A 384 -3.54 -1.77 22.48
N SER A 385 -3.59 -3.09 22.28
CA SER A 385 -3.91 -3.77 21.03
C SER A 385 -5.33 -3.59 20.50
N GLU A 386 -6.29 -3.13 21.31
CA GLU A 386 -7.66 -2.92 20.84
C GLU A 386 -7.89 -1.47 20.39
N GLY A 387 -8.89 -1.26 19.55
CA GLY A 387 -9.25 0.09 19.15
C GLY A 387 -10.65 0.25 18.58
N HIS A 388 -11.04 1.51 18.45
CA HIS A 388 -12.31 1.94 17.89
C HIS A 388 -12.11 3.18 17.02
N VAL A 389 -12.79 3.22 15.88
CA VAL A 389 -12.85 4.38 15.00
C VAL A 389 -14.29 4.86 14.95
N HIS A 390 -14.48 6.14 15.19
CA HIS A 390 -15.77 6.80 15.01
C HIS A 390 -15.61 7.97 14.04
N GLN A 391 -16.63 8.16 13.19
CA GLN A 391 -16.72 9.27 12.26
C GLN A 391 -18.07 9.95 12.42
N GLU A 392 -18.05 11.26 12.58
CA GLU A 392 -19.24 12.11 12.63
C GLU A 392 -18.94 13.41 11.88
N ASN A 393 -19.63 13.66 10.76
CA ASN A 393 -19.34 14.79 9.87
C ASN A 393 -17.84 14.83 9.50
N ASP A 394 -17.16 15.95 9.76
CA ASP A 394 -15.73 16.13 9.50
C ASP A 394 -14.84 15.69 10.68
N TYR A 395 -15.43 15.09 11.72
CA TYR A 395 -14.72 14.59 12.89
C TYR A 395 -14.39 13.12 12.80
N LEU A 396 -13.16 12.79 13.21
CA LEU A 396 -12.67 11.43 13.39
C LEU A 396 -12.19 11.25 14.82
N VAL A 397 -12.59 10.14 15.43
CA VAL A 397 -12.10 9.71 16.74
C VAL A 397 -11.39 8.38 16.55
N MET A 398 -10.12 8.34 16.94
CA MET A 398 -9.34 7.11 17.04
C MET A 398 -9.04 6.82 18.51
N HIS A 399 -9.60 5.73 19.02
CA HIS A 399 -9.41 5.27 20.40
C HIS A 399 -8.58 3.99 20.41
N ARG A 400 -7.49 3.98 21.17
CA ARG A 400 -6.66 2.80 21.41
C ARG A 400 -6.72 2.38 22.87
N VAL A 401 -6.91 1.10 23.13
CA VAL A 401 -7.15 0.57 24.48
C VAL A 401 -6.33 -0.69 24.73
N HIS A 402 -5.76 -0.77 25.94
CA HIS A 402 -5.16 -1.98 26.47
C HIS A 402 -6.26 -2.97 26.89
N PRO A 403 -6.29 -4.21 26.37
CA PRO A 403 -7.39 -5.15 26.61
C PRO A 403 -7.56 -5.52 28.09
N GLN A 404 -6.47 -5.66 28.85
CA GLN A 404 -6.51 -6.04 30.28
C GLN A 404 -6.68 -4.85 31.24
N THR A 405 -5.90 -3.78 31.07
CA THR A 405 -5.93 -2.64 32.00
C THR A 405 -7.01 -1.62 31.68
N HIS A 406 -7.59 -1.69 30.48
CA HIS A 406 -8.58 -0.75 29.94
C HIS A 406 -8.13 0.72 29.95
N LYS A 407 -6.83 0.96 30.10
CA LYS A 407 -6.20 2.26 29.85
C LYS A 407 -6.15 2.47 28.35
N GLY A 408 -6.36 3.71 27.94
CA GLY A 408 -6.39 4.06 26.54
C GLY A 408 -6.01 5.49 26.25
N LEU A 409 -5.91 5.78 24.96
CA LEU A 409 -5.59 7.09 24.41
C LEU A 409 -6.56 7.38 23.27
N VAL A 410 -7.08 8.60 23.24
CA VAL A 410 -8.02 9.08 22.21
C VAL A 410 -7.38 10.23 21.45
N CYS A 411 -7.45 10.14 20.12
CA CYS A 411 -7.21 11.25 19.21
C CYS A 411 -8.55 11.69 18.61
N LEU A 412 -9.00 12.89 18.96
CA LEU A 412 -10.14 13.58 18.35
C LEU A 412 -9.59 14.55 17.30
N ALA A 413 -9.96 14.37 16.04
CA ALA A 413 -9.47 15.18 14.92
C ALA A 413 -10.64 15.81 14.15
N HIS A 414 -10.55 17.10 13.85
CA HIS A 414 -11.43 17.79 12.91
C HIS A 414 -10.70 17.91 11.58
N THR A 415 -11.06 17.05 10.64
CA THR A 415 -10.43 16.95 9.32
C THR A 415 -10.68 18.19 8.45
N ALA A 416 -9.79 18.45 7.50
CA ALA A 416 -9.81 19.62 6.62
C ALA A 416 -9.76 19.21 5.15
N PHE A 417 -10.73 18.41 4.71
CA PHE A 417 -10.92 18.09 3.29
C PHE A 417 -11.28 19.31 2.45
N HIS A 418 -11.96 20.27 3.06
CA HIS A 418 -12.36 21.53 2.47
C HIS A 418 -12.00 22.68 3.40
N LYS A 419 -11.84 23.87 2.83
CA LYS A 419 -11.60 25.08 3.62
C LYS A 419 -12.89 25.46 4.35
N GLY A 420 -12.91 25.26 5.67
CA GLY A 420 -14.06 25.55 6.52
C GLY A 420 -13.96 26.89 7.26
N SER A 421 -15.00 27.17 8.06
CA SER A 421 -15.00 28.25 9.04
C SER A 421 -14.02 27.94 10.19
N LYS A 422 -13.77 28.94 11.05
CA LYS A 422 -12.92 28.76 12.23
C LYS A 422 -13.64 28.14 13.44
N ASP A 423 -14.92 27.84 13.29
CA ASP A 423 -15.76 27.27 14.35
C ASP A 423 -15.69 25.73 14.35
N CYS A 424 -16.25 25.13 15.40
CA CYS A 424 -16.35 23.67 15.53
C CYS A 424 -17.39 23.03 14.59
N GLY A 425 -18.15 23.78 13.82
CA GLY A 425 -19.23 23.24 12.99
C GLY A 425 -20.21 22.37 13.78
N GLN A 426 -20.69 21.28 13.16
CA GLN A 426 -21.55 20.29 13.80
C GLN A 426 -20.72 19.19 14.45
N ALA A 427 -20.26 19.46 15.67
CA ALA A 427 -19.63 18.47 16.54
C ALA A 427 -20.66 17.89 17.52
N GLY A 428 -20.69 16.56 17.68
CA GLY A 428 -21.39 15.94 18.80
C GLY A 428 -20.61 16.15 20.12
N PRO A 429 -21.24 16.06 21.29
CA PRO A 429 -20.49 15.66 22.47
C PRO A 429 -19.99 14.22 22.25
N PHE A 430 -18.68 13.99 22.37
CA PHE A 430 -18.11 12.66 22.24
C PHE A 430 -18.20 11.92 23.58
N LYS A 431 -19.10 10.93 23.65
CA LYS A 431 -19.45 10.22 24.88
C LYS A 431 -18.64 8.93 25.06
N PHE A 432 -18.12 8.73 26.27
CA PHE A 432 -17.38 7.55 26.69
C PHE A 432 -18.05 6.95 27.93
N ASP A 433 -18.66 5.78 27.76
CA ASP A 433 -19.38 5.10 28.84
C ASP A 433 -18.43 4.49 29.87
N ARG A 434 -18.74 4.70 31.16
CA ARG A 434 -17.97 4.25 32.34
C ARG A 434 -16.47 4.61 32.32
N THR A 435 -16.07 5.51 31.44
CA THR A 435 -14.68 5.78 31.13
C THR A 435 -14.35 7.20 31.52
N ARG A 436 -13.32 7.37 32.36
CA ARG A 436 -12.80 8.66 32.76
C ARG A 436 -11.89 9.19 31.66
N VAL A 437 -12.11 10.43 31.24
CA VAL A 437 -11.33 11.09 30.19
C VAL A 437 -10.50 12.22 30.80
N ARG A 438 -9.23 12.35 30.41
CA ARG A 438 -8.36 13.46 30.83
C ARG A 438 -7.64 14.06 29.63
N TYR A 439 -7.64 15.39 29.53
CA TYR A 439 -7.00 16.12 28.44
C TYR A 439 -5.46 16.04 28.53
N ILE A 440 -4.81 15.96 27.36
CA ILE A 440 -3.35 15.97 27.22
C ILE A 440 -2.91 17.23 26.47
N LEU A 441 -3.49 17.45 25.28
CA LEU A 441 -3.06 18.49 24.33
C LEU A 441 -4.19 18.79 23.35
N GLY A 442 -4.28 20.03 22.89
CA GLY A 442 -5.05 20.45 21.73
C GLY A 442 -4.23 21.40 20.87
N LYS A 443 -4.10 21.10 19.57
CA LYS A 443 -3.36 21.92 18.61
C LYS A 443 -4.15 22.07 17.31
N SER A 444 -4.09 23.26 16.73
CA SER A 444 -4.58 23.55 15.38
C SER A 444 -3.45 24.02 14.49
N LEU A 445 -3.43 23.55 13.25
CA LEU A 445 -2.48 24.02 12.24
C LEU A 445 -3.07 25.24 11.52
N GLU A 446 -2.42 26.40 11.63
CA GLU A 446 -2.77 27.60 10.89
C GLU A 446 -1.71 27.90 9.83
N VAL A 447 -2.09 27.78 8.55
CA VAL A 447 -1.24 28.18 7.43
C VAL A 447 -1.35 29.69 7.25
N THR A 448 -0.22 30.38 7.35
CA THR A 448 -0.14 31.85 7.34
C THR A 448 0.07 32.43 5.94
N SER A 449 0.56 31.61 5.00
CA SER A 449 0.77 31.97 3.59
C SER A 449 0.53 30.76 2.69
N THR A 450 -0.10 30.99 1.55
CA THR A 450 -0.26 29.97 0.48
C THR A 450 0.95 29.89 -0.45
N GLU A 451 1.95 30.75 -0.25
CA GLU A 451 3.19 30.76 -1.00
C GLU A 451 4.35 30.31 -0.10
N ALA A 452 5.04 29.27 -0.53
CA ALA A 452 6.30 28.83 0.06
C ALA A 452 7.45 29.76 -0.37
N ALA A 453 8.51 29.83 0.44
CA ALA A 453 9.69 30.58 0.08
C ALA A 453 10.31 30.02 -1.22
N ASN A 454 10.61 30.92 -2.15
CA ASN A 454 11.26 30.53 -3.41
C ASN A 454 12.78 30.58 -3.25
N ASP A 455 13.35 29.48 -2.76
CA ASP A 455 14.80 29.29 -2.62
C ASP A 455 15.32 28.39 -3.76
N ALA A 456 16.39 28.85 -4.43
CA ALA A 456 17.01 28.14 -5.54
C ALA A 456 17.86 26.93 -5.08
N LYS A 457 18.22 26.87 -3.80
CA LYS A 457 19.05 25.82 -3.21
C LYS A 457 18.24 24.88 -2.31
N TYR A 458 17.25 25.40 -1.59
CA TYR A 458 16.52 24.63 -0.59
C TYR A 458 15.04 24.49 -0.91
N LEU A 459 14.45 23.41 -0.41
CA LEU A 459 13.02 23.16 -0.41
C LEU A 459 12.40 23.68 0.88
N ASP A 460 11.33 24.45 0.74
CA ASP A 460 10.58 25.06 1.81
C ASP A 460 9.12 24.65 1.76
N GLY A 461 8.55 24.48 2.94
CA GLY A 461 7.12 24.31 3.12
C GLY A 461 6.37 25.62 3.18
N LEU A 462 5.05 25.50 3.29
CA LEU A 462 4.17 26.64 3.50
C LEU A 462 4.37 27.23 4.91
N PRO A 463 4.56 28.56 5.04
CA PRO A 463 4.67 29.22 6.34
C PRO A 463 3.43 28.94 7.20
N SER A 464 3.62 28.33 8.36
CA SER A 464 2.54 27.93 9.26
C SER A 464 2.91 28.14 10.73
N LYS A 465 1.90 28.06 11.60
CA LYS A 465 2.08 28.01 13.06
C LYS A 465 1.14 26.98 13.68
N LEU A 466 1.58 26.38 14.78
CA LEU A 466 0.72 25.55 15.63
C LEU A 466 0.11 26.43 16.72
N VAL A 467 -1.22 26.46 16.78
CA VAL A 467 -2.00 27.23 17.76
C VAL A 467 -2.48 26.30 18.86
N ASP A 468 -2.22 26.65 20.11
CA ASP A 468 -2.77 25.95 21.27
C ASP A 468 -4.29 26.14 21.35
N LEU A 469 -4.99 25.03 21.54
CA LEU A 469 -6.43 25.02 21.75
C LEU A 469 -6.72 24.97 23.25
N ALA A 470 -7.79 25.66 23.67
CA ALA A 470 -8.23 25.61 25.06
C ALA A 470 -8.55 24.17 25.47
N GLU A 471 -8.28 23.85 26.73
CA GLU A 471 -8.73 22.59 27.32
C GLU A 471 -10.27 22.52 27.24
N PRO A 472 -10.83 21.44 26.66
CA PRO A 472 -12.27 21.31 26.52
C PRO A 472 -12.94 21.00 27.86
N GLU A 473 -14.21 21.37 27.98
CA GLU A 473 -15.03 20.91 29.10
C GLU A 473 -15.26 19.39 28.96
N VAL A 474 -14.92 18.63 30.00
CA VAL A 474 -15.26 17.21 30.11
C VAL A 474 -16.42 17.07 31.10
N ARG A 475 -17.63 16.83 30.59
CA ARG A 475 -18.82 16.64 31.43
C ARG A 475 -18.87 15.23 31.95
N VAL A 476 -18.94 15.09 33.26
CA VAL A 476 -19.02 13.79 33.92
C VAL A 476 -20.44 13.59 34.46
N SER A 477 -21.05 12.46 34.13
CA SER A 477 -22.31 12.01 34.71
C SER A 477 -22.05 10.83 35.63
N GLU A 478 -22.59 10.89 36.85
CA GLU A 478 -22.51 9.83 37.86
C GLU A 478 -23.90 9.27 38.15
N ASP A 479 -23.98 7.98 38.45
CA ASP A 479 -25.18 7.31 38.94
C ASP A 479 -24.82 6.44 40.14
N GLY A 480 -25.51 6.65 41.27
CA GLY A 480 -25.24 5.92 42.52
C GLY A 480 -23.80 6.05 43.06
N GLY A 481 -23.09 7.14 42.73
CA GLY A 481 -21.69 7.36 43.13
C GLY A 481 -20.66 6.65 42.25
N ARG A 482 -21.06 6.12 41.09
CA ARG A 482 -20.18 5.53 40.08
C ARG A 482 -20.23 6.33 38.78
N LEU A 483 -19.11 6.40 38.05
CA LEU A 483 -19.06 7.04 36.74
C LEU A 483 -19.98 6.31 35.76
N ARG A 484 -20.97 7.04 35.24
CA ARG A 484 -21.84 6.58 34.17
C ARG A 484 -21.22 6.85 32.81
N CYS A 485 -20.77 8.09 32.58
CA CYS A 485 -20.11 8.47 31.33
C CYS A 485 -19.34 9.79 31.47
N SER A 486 -18.34 9.96 30.62
CA SER A 486 -17.68 11.24 30.35
C SER A 486 -18.03 11.71 28.94
N GLU A 487 -18.30 13.00 28.76
CA GLU A 487 -18.58 13.62 27.46
C GLU A 487 -17.58 14.74 27.20
N ILE A 488 -16.87 14.65 26.08
CA ILE A 488 -15.98 15.72 25.61
C ILE A 488 -16.84 16.75 24.87
N VAL A 489 -16.93 17.97 25.42
CA VAL A 489 -17.60 19.09 24.78
C VAL A 489 -16.58 19.82 23.93
N VAL A 490 -16.71 19.72 22.60
CA VAL A 490 -15.81 20.41 21.67
C VAL A 490 -15.92 21.93 21.89
N PRO A 491 -14.80 22.67 22.04
CA PRO A 491 -14.85 24.11 22.18
C PRO A 491 -15.35 24.79 20.92
N ASP A 492 -15.98 25.96 21.06
CA ASP A 492 -16.46 26.77 19.92
C ASP A 492 -15.37 27.04 18.88
N PHE A 493 -14.13 27.25 19.34
CA PHE A 493 -12.94 27.37 18.48
C PHE A 493 -12.25 26.02 18.35
N PHE A 494 -12.66 25.25 17.35
CA PHE A 494 -12.02 24.01 16.95
C PHE A 494 -12.05 23.87 15.42
N PRO A 495 -11.26 24.67 14.69
CA PRO A 495 -11.33 24.75 13.24
C PRO A 495 -10.90 23.44 12.56
N PRO A 496 -11.25 23.21 11.28
CA PRO A 496 -10.65 22.13 10.48
C PRO A 496 -9.12 22.20 10.53
N GLY A 497 -8.46 21.04 10.61
CA GLY A 497 -7.02 20.96 10.82
C GLY A 497 -6.64 21.09 12.30
N SER A 498 -7.46 20.50 13.17
CA SER A 498 -7.26 20.51 14.62
C SER A 498 -7.30 19.11 15.21
N VAL A 499 -6.50 18.89 16.25
CA VAL A 499 -6.45 17.63 16.99
C VAL A 499 -6.45 17.88 18.49
N MET A 500 -7.13 17.01 19.23
CA MET A 500 -7.05 16.91 20.69
C MET A 500 -6.72 15.48 21.11
N LEU A 501 -5.86 15.36 22.11
CA LEU A 501 -5.41 14.10 22.66
C LEU A 501 -5.88 13.95 24.11
N PHE A 502 -6.35 12.76 24.47
CA PHE A 502 -6.85 12.44 25.80
C PHE A 502 -6.35 11.08 26.27
N THR A 503 -6.15 10.91 27.57
CA THR A 503 -6.07 9.58 28.19
C THR A 503 -7.46 9.12 28.61
N THR A 504 -7.72 7.82 28.53
CA THR A 504 -8.94 7.19 28.99
C THR A 504 -8.64 6.08 29.98
N GLU A 505 -9.48 5.94 31.01
CA GLU A 505 -9.37 4.86 32.00
C GLU A 505 -10.76 4.40 32.39
N LEU A 506 -11.04 3.10 32.23
CA LEU A 506 -12.32 2.52 32.63
C LEU A 506 -12.39 2.45 34.17
N GLU A 507 -13.46 2.97 34.77
CA GLU A 507 -13.59 3.05 36.22
C GLU A 507 -14.12 1.74 36.83
N ASP A 508 -13.65 1.43 38.04
CA ASP A 508 -14.04 0.27 38.86
C ASP A 508 -13.77 -1.10 38.18
N ILE A 509 -12.59 -1.25 37.56
CA ILE A 509 -12.05 -2.56 37.19
C ILE A 509 -10.88 -2.90 38.10
N ASP A 510 -11.01 -4.02 38.80
CA ASP A 510 -9.93 -4.59 39.59
C ASP A 510 -8.82 -5.10 38.67
N HIS A 511 -7.56 -4.79 39.03
CA HIS A 511 -6.39 -5.18 38.24
C HIS A 511 -6.19 -6.70 38.14
N ASP A 512 -6.84 -7.48 39.00
CA ASP A 512 -6.78 -8.95 39.05
C ASP A 512 -8.05 -9.62 38.53
N ILE A 513 -8.96 -8.90 37.85
CA ILE A 513 -10.23 -9.45 37.35
C ILE A 513 -10.04 -10.73 36.52
N ASP A 514 -9.02 -10.76 35.65
CA ASP A 514 -8.67 -11.96 34.86
C ASP A 514 -8.29 -13.13 35.77
N SER A 515 -7.49 -12.87 36.82
CA SER A 515 -7.08 -13.90 37.78
C SER A 515 -8.25 -14.39 38.62
N GLN A 516 -9.15 -13.48 39.02
CA GLN A 516 -10.37 -13.83 39.75
C GLN A 516 -11.28 -14.71 38.88
N CYS A 517 -11.52 -14.34 37.61
CA CYS A 517 -12.33 -15.10 36.67
C CYS A 517 -11.73 -16.48 36.32
N LEU A 518 -10.41 -16.63 36.35
CA LEU A 518 -9.71 -17.89 36.07
C LEU A 518 -9.53 -18.79 37.31
N SER A 519 -9.94 -18.34 38.50
CA SER A 519 -9.73 -19.07 39.76
C SER A 519 -11.02 -19.76 40.28
N GLY A 520 -10.86 -20.82 41.07
CA GLY A 520 -11.96 -21.48 41.79
C GLY A 520 -12.91 -22.35 40.95
N ALA A 521 -12.76 -22.39 39.63
CA ALA A 521 -13.60 -23.21 38.74
C ALA A 521 -13.46 -24.72 39.04
N ASP A 522 -12.23 -25.24 39.13
CA ASP A 522 -11.99 -26.65 39.42
C ASP A 522 -12.52 -27.06 40.79
N GLU A 523 -12.34 -26.21 41.80
CA GLU A 523 -12.83 -26.44 43.16
C GLU A 523 -14.35 -26.45 43.23
N ALA A 524 -15.01 -25.55 42.50
CA ALA A 524 -16.46 -25.50 42.40
C ALA A 524 -17.03 -26.75 41.70
N MET A 525 -16.30 -27.29 40.72
CA MET A 525 -16.70 -28.48 39.96
C MET A 525 -16.31 -29.81 40.63
N ALA A 526 -15.43 -29.80 41.64
CA ALA A 526 -14.80 -31.01 42.20
C ALA A 526 -15.78 -32.02 42.82
N ASN A 527 -16.94 -31.56 43.30
CA ASN A 527 -17.93 -32.41 43.98
C ASN A 527 -19.13 -32.81 43.10
N LEU A 528 -19.14 -32.41 41.82
CA LEU A 528 -20.24 -32.71 40.90
C LEU A 528 -20.13 -34.13 40.37
N ASP A 529 -21.26 -34.84 40.31
CA ASP A 529 -21.34 -36.13 39.63
C ASP A 529 -21.79 -36.01 38.17
N LEU A 530 -21.89 -37.13 37.46
CA LEU A 530 -22.30 -37.14 36.04
C LEU A 530 -23.77 -36.73 35.83
N VAL A 531 -24.62 -36.84 36.86
CA VAL A 531 -26.01 -36.36 36.81
C VAL A 531 -26.02 -34.84 36.97
N ASP A 532 -25.23 -34.31 37.91
CA ASP A 532 -25.08 -32.87 38.13
C ASP A 532 -24.47 -32.17 36.91
N LEU A 533 -23.46 -32.78 36.27
CA LEU A 533 -22.83 -32.25 35.05
C LEU A 533 -23.72 -32.35 33.80
N ASN A 534 -24.75 -33.21 33.83
CA ASN A 534 -25.72 -33.34 32.75
C ASN A 534 -26.91 -32.37 32.88
N ALA A 535 -27.17 -31.85 34.08
CA ALA A 535 -28.18 -30.84 34.36
C ALA A 535 -27.69 -29.44 33.96
#